data_AF-X7Z2Y6-F1
#
_entry.id   AF-X7Z2Y6-F1
#
_cell.length_a   1.000
_cell.length_b   1.000
_cell.length_c   1.000
_cell.angle_alpha   90.00
_cell.angle_beta   90.00
_cell.angle_gamma   90.00
#
_symmetry.space_group_name_H-M   'P 1'
#
loop_
_entity.id
_entity.type
_entity.pdbx_description
1 polymer ?
#
loop_
_entity_poly.entity_id
_entity_poly.type
_entity_poly.pdbx_seq_one_letter_code
_entity_poly.pdbx_strand_id
1 'polypeptide(L)' 'MHDTEGGTTCCPGCGAAVVVRDWYAIRHYALADDGRCQACGYRLPGVYDGPAEGWGRRRLPIWTSLSQV' A
#
# COMPACT_ATOMS: atom_id res chain seq x y z
N MET A 1 16.70 -7.54 7.70
CA MET A 1 17.12 -6.79 6.50
C MET A 1 15.98 -5.83 6.15
N HIS A 2 16.27 -4.55 5.92
CA HIS A 2 15.29 -3.54 5.48
C HIS A 2 15.65 -3.19 4.04
N ASP A 3 14.83 -3.59 3.08
CA ASP A 3 14.98 -3.21 1.68
C ASP A 3 13.78 -2.35 1.28
N THR A 4 13.94 -1.04 1.41
CA THR A 4 12.91 -0.06 1.03
C THR A 4 12.81 0.06 -0.49
N GLU A 5 13.87 -0.24 -1.23
CA GLU A 5 13.86 -0.20 -2.69
C GLU A 5 12.96 -1.30 -3.25
N GLY A 6 13.14 -2.55 -2.79
CA GLY A 6 12.24 -3.66 -3.12
C GLY A 6 10.80 -3.48 -2.60
N GLY A 7 10.61 -2.64 -1.58
CA GLY A 7 9.31 -2.27 -1.03
C GLY A 7 8.59 -1.14 -1.77
N THR A 8 9.28 -0.46 -2.70
CA THR A 8 8.77 0.73 -3.39
C THR A 8 8.05 0.38 -4.69
N THR A 9 6.88 0.98 -4.87
CA THR A 9 6.16 0.98 -6.15
C THR A 9 6.37 2.32 -6.83
N CYS A 10 6.92 2.29 -8.03
CA CYS A 10 7.12 3.46 -8.88
C CYS A 10 6.00 3.56 -9.93
N CYS A 11 5.60 4.79 -10.26
CA CYS A 11 4.66 5.06 -11.33
C CYS A 11 5.31 4.75 -12.69
N PRO A 12 4.72 3.91 -13.55
CA PRO A 12 5.28 3.62 -14.86
C PRO A 12 5.16 4.81 -15.84
N GLY A 13 4.28 5.79 -15.56
CA GLY A 13 4.12 6.97 -16.41
C GLY A 13 5.18 8.05 -16.20
N CYS A 14 5.64 8.25 -14.95
CA CYS A 14 6.59 9.34 -14.63
C CYS A 14 7.77 8.93 -13.75
N GLY A 15 7.85 7.67 -13.31
CA GLY A 15 8.91 7.16 -12.44
C GLY A 15 8.79 7.55 -10.97
N ALA A 16 7.82 8.39 -10.59
CA ALA A 16 7.66 8.81 -9.20
C ALA A 16 7.40 7.62 -8.27
N ALA A 17 8.05 7.58 -7.11
CA ALA A 17 7.75 6.62 -6.05
C ALA A 17 6.37 6.94 -5.45
N VAL A 18 5.36 6.12 -5.74
CA VAL A 18 3.97 6.38 -5.34
C VAL A 18 3.53 5.59 -4.13
N VAL A 19 4.19 4.48 -3.82
CA VAL A 19 4.00 3.75 -2.56
C VAL A 19 5.38 3.33 -2.07
N VAL A 20 5.83 3.86 -0.93
CA VAL A 20 7.09 3.45 -0.29
C VAL A 20 6.76 2.68 0.97
N ARG A 21 7.26 1.45 1.10
CA ARG A 21 7.02 0.60 2.28
C ARG A 21 8.32 0.20 2.94
N ASP A 22 8.25 0.09 4.27
CA ASP A 22 9.26 -0.55 5.09
C ASP A 22 8.57 -1.62 5.94
N TRP A 23 8.59 -2.86 5.43
CA TRP A 23 7.77 -3.97 5.93
C TRP A 23 6.28 -3.61 5.90
N TYR A 24 5.58 -3.73 7.02
CA TYR A 24 4.16 -3.40 7.14
C TYR A 24 3.88 -1.89 7.26
N ALA A 25 4.92 -1.05 7.30
CA ALA A 25 4.73 0.40 7.37
C ALA A 25 4.71 1.02 5.98
N ILE A 26 3.62 1.69 5.62
CA ILE A 26 3.60 2.61 4.47
C ILE A 26 4.24 3.92 4.93
N ARG A 27 5.36 4.29 4.30
CA ARG A 27 6.14 5.51 4.59
C ARG A 27 5.76 6.67 3.69
N HIS A 28 5.28 6.37 2.48
CA HIS A 28 4.80 7.35 1.53
C HIS A 28 3.69 6.75 0.68
N TYR A 29 2.66 7.54 0.40
CA TYR A 29 1.54 7.16 -0.45
C TYR A 29 1.10 8.39 -1.25
N ALA A 30 1.30 8.36 -2.56
CA ALA A 30 0.98 9.44 -3.49
C ALA A 30 0.07 8.97 -4.63
N LEU A 31 -0.95 8.18 -4.27
CA LEU A 31 -2.04 7.80 -5.15
C LEU A 31 -3.33 8.50 -4.68
N ALA A 32 -4.15 8.90 -5.65
CA ALA A 32 -5.55 9.24 -5.39
C ALA A 32 -6.34 7.97 -5.02
N ASP A 33 -7.54 8.15 -4.49
CA ASP A 33 -8.34 7.05 -3.94
C ASP A 33 -8.71 5.96 -4.96
N ASP A 34 -8.64 6.29 -6.25
CA ASP A 34 -8.91 5.38 -7.37
C ASP A 34 -7.65 4.89 -8.11
N GLY A 35 -6.48 5.08 -7.51
CA GLY A 35 -5.20 4.54 -7.99
C GLY A 35 -4.47 5.41 -8.99
N ARG A 36 -4.87 6.68 -9.18
CA ARG A 36 -4.12 7.61 -10.04
C ARG A 36 -2.90 8.18 -9.32
N CYS A 37 -1.77 8.21 -10.00
CA CYS A 37 -0.57 8.90 -9.54
C CYS A 37 -0.89 10.39 -9.32
N GLN A 38 -0.62 10.91 -8.12
CA GLN A 38 -0.85 12.32 -7.81
C GLN A 38 0.09 13.28 -8.56
N ALA A 39 1.21 12.78 -9.11
CA ALA A 39 2.16 13.60 -9.84
C ALA A 39 1.81 13.77 -11.33
N CYS A 40 1.32 12.71 -12.00
CA CYS A 40 1.09 12.73 -13.46
C CYS A 40 -0.29 12.24 -13.91
N GLY A 41 -1.14 11.76 -12.99
CA GLY A 41 -2.46 11.26 -13.30
C GLY A 41 -2.52 9.85 -13.91
N TYR A 42 -1.38 9.20 -14.17
CA TYR A 42 -1.36 7.82 -14.66
C TYR A 42 -2.10 6.88 -13.69
N ARG A 43 -3.06 6.10 -14.21
CA ARG A 43 -3.80 5.12 -13.40
C ARG A 43 -2.98 3.85 -13.26
N LEU A 44 -2.51 3.55 -12.06
CA LEU A 44 -1.75 2.33 -11.81
C LEU A 44 -2.66 1.10 -11.92
N PRO A 45 -2.12 -0.05 -12.37
CA PRO A 45 -2.84 -1.31 -12.35
C PRO A 45 -3.05 -1.78 -10.91
N GLY A 46 -4.28 -2.10 -10.54
CA GLY A 46 -4.65 -2.56 -9.20
C GLY A 46 -6.10 -2.23 -8.86
N VAL A 47 -6.54 -2.68 -7.68
CA VAL A 47 -7.79 -2.27 -7.06
C VAL A 47 -7.45 -1.34 -5.91
N TYR A 48 -8.02 -0.14 -5.94
CA TYR A 48 -7.77 0.91 -4.97
C TYR A 48 -9.11 1.35 -4.39
N ASP A 49 -9.14 1.45 -3.08
CA ASP A 49 -10.23 1.99 -2.30
C ASP A 49 -9.58 2.87 -1.23
N GLY A 50 -9.39 4.14 -1.57
CA GLY A 50 -8.57 5.05 -0.78
C GLY A 50 -9.25 5.64 0.46
N PRO A 51 -8.51 6.46 1.23
CA PRO A 51 -7.07 6.70 1.16
C PRO A 51 -6.28 5.55 1.80
N ALA A 52 -4.94 5.58 1.71
CA ALA A 52 -4.10 4.63 2.44
C ALA A 52 -4.37 4.72 3.95
N GLU A 53 -4.94 3.66 4.49
CA GLU A 53 -5.29 3.56 5.89
C GLU A 53 -4.06 3.44 6.81
N GLY A 54 -4.18 3.98 8.02
CA GLY A 54 -3.09 4.08 9.00
C GLY A 54 -2.81 2.82 9.82
N TRP A 55 -3.12 1.63 9.29
CA TRP A 55 -2.99 0.37 10.05
C TRP A 55 -1.58 0.15 10.63
N GLY A 56 -0.56 0.45 9.83
CA GLY A 56 0.84 0.37 10.25
C GLY A 56 1.28 -1.02 10.71
N ARG A 57 2.29 -1.08 11.58
CA ARG A 57 2.91 -2.34 12.07
C ARG A 57 2.09 -3.00 13.19
N ARG A 58 0.80 -3.24 12.94
CA ARG A 58 -0.12 -3.87 13.89
C ARG A 58 -0.48 -5.28 13.42
N ARG A 59 -0.62 -6.21 14.36
CA ARG A 59 -1.15 -7.55 14.11
C ARG A 59 -2.62 -7.55 14.50
N LEU A 60 -3.49 -8.07 13.64
CA LEU A 60 -4.88 -8.37 14.00
C LEU A 60 -4.95 -9.85 14.40
N PRO A 61 -5.33 -10.19 15.64
CA PRO A 61 -5.51 -11.58 16.02
C PRO A 61 -6.68 -12.18 15.25
N ILE A 62 -6.47 -13.36 14.67
CA ILE A 62 -7.56 -14.16 14.11
C ILE A 62 -8.07 -15.12 15.18
N TRP A 63 -9.38 -15.11 15.41
CA TRP A 63 -10.04 -16.04 16.30
C TRP A 63 -10.80 -17.03 15.44
N THR A 64 -10.33 -18.27 15.37
CA THR A 64 -11.13 -19.35 14.82
C THR A 64 -12.13 -19.76 15.88
N SER A 65 -13.43 -19.52 15.65
CA SER A 65 -14.46 -20.19 16.44
C SER A 65 -14.28 -21.69 16.25
N LEU A 66 -13.89 -22.41 17.29
CA LEU A 66 -14.17 -23.83 17.35
C LEU A 66 -15.69 -23.95 17.47
N SER A 67 -16.37 -24.06 16.32
CA SER A 67 -17.75 -24.53 16.31
C SER A 67 -17.73 -25.92 16.94
N GLN A 68 -18.18 -26.03 18.18
CA GLN A 68 -18.49 -27.32 18.80
C GLN A 68 -19.64 -27.92 17.99
N VAL A 69 -19.28 -28.81 17.08
CA VAL A 69 -20.15 -29.88 16.57
C VAL A 69 -20.34 -30.93 17.66
#